data_AF-A0A8H6Z3J6-F1
#
_entry.id   AF-A0A8H6Z3J6-F1
#
_cell.length_a   1.000
_cell.length_b   1.000
_cell.length_c   1.000
_cell.angle_alpha   90.00
_cell.angle_beta   90.00
_cell.angle_gamma   90.00
#
_symmetry.space_group_name_H-M   'P 1'
#
loop_
_entity.id
_entity.type
_entity.pdbx_description
1 polymer ?
#
loop_
_entity_poly.entity_id
_entity_poly.type
_entity_poly.pdbx_seq_one_letter_code
_entity_poly.pdbx_strand_id
1 'polypeptide(L)'
;MSLPSNVEPSTPKLARYVVRSSDVLEDLKVNVMLENSDKVVWFKERFLEEEEIVEHFVHNESRRIQWTMHRPRNGWYIRIRSPAFPPGAFIPLIPPLPNSSHPPGALLFSSRTNIPPVVDALARVSTSTVHSYPPTPPPAVVVHPPTPASIQTRLEQAQGSQRPQPPPTQVTDFVLAPYVGEPVQPAQMWFFQRAYSMIRSSTAALSYSFTLSRVGMPPSSPSDAAASPLPSPADSTVSLAAPVALPPLLTFHDRTPVMMVSTVTGLIEVDQAEERLLGVDSSFWIAVALTYLEFLQEKESYLAALSD
;
A
#
# COMPACT_ATOMS: atom_id res chain seq x y z
N MET A 1 -10.51 -43.79 -4.06
CA MET A 1 -9.89 -42.85 -3.10
C MET A 1 -9.21 -41.78 -3.93
N SER A 2 -9.88 -40.64 -4.10
CA SER A 2 -9.40 -39.53 -4.91
C SER A 2 -8.74 -38.52 -3.97
N LEU A 3 -7.45 -38.28 -4.17
CA LEU A 3 -6.68 -37.30 -3.39
C LEU A 3 -7.24 -35.89 -3.63
N PRO A 4 -7.29 -35.01 -2.61
CA PRO A 4 -7.76 -33.64 -2.78
C PRO A 4 -6.77 -32.84 -3.65
N SER A 5 -7.37 -32.08 -4.56
CA SER A 5 -6.74 -31.15 -5.48
C SER A 5 -5.86 -30.13 -4.75
N ASN A 6 -4.63 -30.03 -5.26
CA ASN A 6 -3.59 -29.08 -4.89
C ASN A 6 -4.15 -27.64 -4.90
N VAL A 7 -4.11 -26.95 -3.75
CA VAL A 7 -4.42 -25.52 -3.68
C VAL A 7 -3.20 -24.79 -4.25
N GLU A 8 -3.29 -24.39 -5.51
CA GLU A 8 -2.27 -23.56 -6.14
C GLU A 8 -2.20 -22.22 -5.39
N PRO A 9 -1.02 -21.77 -4.92
CA PRO A 9 -0.91 -20.48 -4.25
C PRO A 9 -1.30 -19.39 -5.25
N SER A 10 -2.39 -18.69 -4.98
CA SER A 10 -2.90 -17.60 -5.83
C SER A 10 -1.80 -16.56 -6.01
N THR A 11 -1.25 -16.45 -7.22
CA THR A 11 -0.32 -15.39 -7.58
C THR A 11 -0.98 -14.04 -7.30
N PRO A 12 -0.31 -13.10 -6.62
CA PRO A 12 -0.88 -11.80 -6.32
C PRO A 12 -1.27 -11.09 -7.62
N LYS A 13 -2.49 -10.55 -7.66
CA LYS A 13 -2.98 -9.81 -8.83
C LYS A 13 -2.37 -8.41 -8.79
N LEU A 14 -1.26 -8.23 -9.51
CA LEU A 14 -0.55 -6.95 -9.55
C LEU A 14 -1.19 -5.96 -10.54
N ALA A 15 -1.38 -4.71 -10.10
CA ALA A 15 -1.57 -3.56 -10.98
C ALA A 15 -0.20 -2.99 -11.34
N ARG A 16 -0.01 -2.61 -12.61
CA ARG A 16 1.28 -2.08 -13.08
C ARG A 16 1.11 -0.75 -13.77
N TYR A 17 1.88 0.23 -13.31
CA TYR A 17 1.85 1.60 -13.79
C TYR A 17 3.23 2.05 -14.24
N VAL A 18 3.34 2.58 -15.45
CA VAL A 18 4.55 3.19 -15.99
C VAL A 18 4.58 4.66 -15.58
N VAL A 19 5.69 5.05 -14.96
CA VAL A 19 6.00 6.43 -14.60
C VAL A 19 7.01 6.98 -15.59
N ARG A 20 6.73 8.16 -16.15
CA ARG A 20 7.63 8.82 -17.11
C ARG A 20 7.59 10.33 -16.94
N SER A 21 8.74 10.94 -16.66
CA SER A 21 8.90 12.39 -16.73
C SER A 21 8.94 12.87 -18.18
N SER A 22 8.35 14.03 -18.45
CA SER A 22 8.49 14.75 -19.71
C SER A 22 9.87 15.38 -19.82
N ASP A 23 10.48 15.30 -21.00
CA ASP A 23 11.74 15.95 -21.38
C ASP A 23 11.53 17.36 -21.94
N VAL A 24 10.27 17.78 -22.13
CA VAL A 24 9.92 19.12 -22.57
C VAL A 24 10.15 20.08 -21.39
N LEU A 25 11.19 20.90 -21.52
CA LEU A 25 11.71 21.85 -20.51
C LEU A 25 10.64 22.77 -19.89
N GLU A 26 9.51 22.97 -20.57
CA GLU A 26 8.47 23.92 -20.17
C GLU A 26 7.50 23.37 -19.13
N ASP A 27 7.33 22.04 -18.99
CA ASP A 27 6.19 21.48 -18.23
C ASP A 27 6.56 20.71 -16.94
N LEU A 28 7.84 20.33 -16.70
CA LEU A 28 8.30 19.54 -15.52
C LEU A 28 7.29 18.47 -15.05
N LYS A 29 6.68 17.77 -16.02
CA LYS A 29 5.49 16.94 -15.80
C LYS A 29 5.87 15.48 -15.67
N VAL A 30 5.26 14.77 -14.72
CA VAL A 30 5.40 13.31 -14.59
C VAL A 30 4.09 12.64 -14.95
N ASN A 31 4.10 11.77 -15.95
CA ASN A 31 2.94 11.02 -16.39
C ASN A 31 2.91 9.62 -15.76
N VAL A 32 1.71 9.15 -15.42
CA VAL A 32 1.44 7.80 -14.94
C VAL A 32 0.45 7.13 -15.88
N MET A 33 0.86 6.01 -16.46
CA MET A 33 0.11 5.23 -17.46
C MET A 33 0.00 3.78 -16.98
N LEU A 34 -0.97 3.02 -17.49
CA LEU A 34 -0.99 1.57 -17.27
C LEU A 34 0.09 0.87 -18.11
N GLU A 35 0.72 -0.20 -17.65
CA GLU A 35 1.87 -0.85 -18.35
C GLU A 35 1.58 -1.23 -19.82
N ASN A 36 0.34 -1.58 -20.14
CA ASN A 36 -0.07 -2.01 -21.48
C ASN A 36 -0.93 -0.95 -22.20
N SER A 37 -0.83 0.31 -21.80
CA SER A 37 -1.67 1.39 -22.32
C SER A 37 -0.86 2.67 -22.46
N ASP A 38 -0.95 3.31 -23.62
CA ASP A 38 -0.38 4.65 -23.84
C ASP A 38 -1.25 5.77 -23.25
N LYS A 39 -2.39 5.41 -22.64
CA LYS A 39 -3.28 6.36 -21.99
C LYS A 39 -2.72 6.79 -20.63
N VAL A 40 -2.46 8.09 -20.51
CA VAL A 40 -2.17 8.74 -19.22
C VAL A 40 -3.42 8.70 -18.34
N VAL A 41 -3.29 8.09 -17.16
CA VAL A 41 -4.35 8.01 -16.14
C VAL A 41 -4.23 9.18 -15.19
N TRP A 42 -3.01 9.47 -14.73
CA TRP A 42 -2.70 10.61 -13.89
C TRP A 42 -1.45 11.33 -14.38
N PHE A 43 -1.33 12.59 -14.00
CA PHE A 43 -0.10 13.32 -14.16
C PHE A 43 0.20 14.18 -12.92
N LYS A 44 1.48 14.45 -12.69
CA LYS A 44 2.01 15.32 -11.65
C LYS A 44 2.59 16.57 -12.30
N GLU A 45 2.21 17.73 -11.80
CA GLU A 45 2.74 19.04 -12.22
C GLU A 45 3.25 19.80 -11.00
N ARG A 46 4.32 20.57 -11.16
CA ARG A 46 4.99 21.29 -10.08
C ARG A 46 4.74 22.79 -10.18
N PHE A 47 4.41 23.40 -9.04
CA PHE A 47 4.20 24.82 -8.87
C PHE A 47 5.15 25.33 -7.77
N LEU A 48 5.75 26.48 -8.02
CA LEU A 48 6.62 27.15 -7.06
C LEU A 48 5.85 28.31 -6.44
N GLU A 49 5.53 28.20 -5.15
CA GLU A 49 4.99 29.31 -4.36
C GLU A 49 6.12 30.06 -3.63
N GLU A 50 5.78 31.09 -2.86
CA GLU A 50 6.77 31.95 -2.19
C GLU A 50 7.66 31.15 -1.23
N GLU A 51 7.06 30.31 -0.39
CA GLU A 51 7.74 29.54 0.66
C GLU A 51 7.69 28.02 0.46
N GLU A 52 6.79 27.53 -0.41
CA GLU A 52 6.48 26.12 -0.57
C GLU A 52 6.55 25.71 -2.05
N ILE A 53 7.01 24.49 -2.31
CA ILE A 53 6.86 23.82 -3.60
C ILE A 53 5.62 22.94 -3.47
N VAL A 54 4.66 23.18 -4.35
CA VAL A 54 3.38 22.48 -4.38
C VAL A 54 3.28 21.70 -5.66
N GLU A 55 3.01 20.40 -5.55
CA GLU A 55 2.80 19.55 -6.70
C GLU A 55 1.38 19.03 -6.74
N HIS A 56 0.75 19.11 -7.91
CA HIS A 56 -0.60 18.65 -8.13
C HIS A 56 -0.59 17.29 -8.80
N PHE A 57 -1.18 16.29 -8.15
CA PHE A 57 -1.46 14.99 -8.76
C PHE A 57 -2.90 14.96 -9.29
N VAL A 58 -3.02 14.99 -10.61
CA VAL A 58 -4.27 15.24 -11.33
C VAL A 58 -4.72 13.99 -12.06
N HIS A 59 -5.99 13.63 -11.93
CA HIS A 59 -6.60 12.61 -12.76
C HIS A 59 -6.85 13.18 -14.17
N ASN A 60 -6.29 12.52 -15.18
CA ASN A 60 -6.19 13.06 -16.54
C ASN A 60 -7.57 13.28 -17.19
N GLU A 61 -8.48 12.31 -17.07
CA GLU A 61 -9.80 12.39 -17.73
C GLU A 61 -10.69 13.45 -17.09
N SER A 62 -10.75 13.46 -15.76
CA SER A 62 -11.65 14.38 -15.04
C SER A 62 -11.04 15.75 -14.81
N ARG A 63 -9.73 15.93 -15.05
CA ARG A 63 -8.96 17.14 -14.75
C ARG A 63 -9.11 17.61 -13.30
N ARG A 64 -9.33 16.66 -12.38
CA ARG A 64 -9.49 16.94 -10.96
C ARG A 64 -8.20 16.61 -10.23
N ILE A 65 -7.76 17.54 -9.38
CA ILE A 65 -6.70 17.29 -8.41
C ILE A 65 -7.21 16.23 -7.43
N GLN A 66 -6.46 15.14 -7.30
CA GLN A 66 -6.76 14.06 -6.36
C GLN A 66 -5.95 14.26 -5.07
N TRP A 67 -4.68 14.63 -5.26
CA TRP A 67 -3.71 14.82 -4.19
C TRP A 67 -2.83 16.03 -4.49
N THR A 68 -2.38 16.71 -3.44
CA THR A 68 -1.32 17.71 -3.52
C THR A 68 -0.18 17.34 -2.59
N MET A 69 1.04 17.53 -3.06
CA MET A 69 2.27 17.26 -2.31
C MET A 69 2.96 18.58 -2.02
N HIS A 70 3.44 18.71 -0.80
CA HIS A 70 3.78 19.98 -0.20
C HIS A 70 5.12 19.83 0.51
N ARG A 71 6.10 20.65 0.13
CA ARG A 71 7.45 20.67 0.71
C ARG A 71 8.00 22.10 0.75
N PRO A 72 8.80 22.46 1.76
CA PRO A 72 9.33 23.82 1.82
C PRO A 72 10.39 24.04 0.75
N ARG A 73 10.63 25.30 0.41
CA ARG A 73 11.82 25.69 -0.37
C ARG A 73 13.10 25.56 0.46
N ASN A 74 13.01 25.85 1.76
CA ASN A 74 14.11 25.79 2.72
C ASN A 74 13.67 25.01 3.97
N GLY A 75 14.48 24.05 4.42
CA GLY A 75 14.18 23.23 5.60
C GLY A 75 13.55 21.87 5.26
N TRP A 76 12.86 21.26 6.23
CA TRP A 76 12.33 19.90 6.12
C TRP A 76 10.86 19.79 6.53
N TYR A 77 10.02 19.43 5.56
CA TYR A 77 8.80 18.64 5.76
C TYR A 77 8.34 18.08 4.43
N ILE A 78 7.59 16.98 4.49
CA ILE A 78 6.85 16.47 3.35
C ILE A 78 5.45 16.13 3.85
N ARG A 79 4.42 16.67 3.19
CA ARG A 79 3.03 16.36 3.52
C ARG A 79 2.20 16.17 2.26
N ILE A 80 1.22 15.29 2.35
CA ILE A 80 0.25 15.01 1.29
C ILE A 80 -1.13 15.47 1.75
N ARG A 81 -1.87 16.13 0.87
CA ARG A 81 -3.24 16.60 1.10
C ARG A 81 -4.18 16.10 0.01
N SER A 82 -5.47 16.08 0.29
CA SER A 82 -6.52 15.84 -0.69
C SER A 82 -7.57 16.94 -0.60
N PRO A 83 -8.19 17.38 -1.71
CA PRO A 83 -9.36 18.25 -1.67
C PRO A 83 -10.56 17.64 -0.91
N ALA A 84 -10.56 16.32 -0.69
CA ALA A 84 -11.57 15.63 0.11
C ALA A 84 -11.34 15.72 1.62
N PHE A 85 -10.17 16.19 2.07
CA PHE A 85 -9.86 16.34 3.48
C PHE A 85 -10.47 17.61 4.08
N PRO A 86 -10.78 17.62 5.38
CA PRO A 86 -11.10 18.86 6.09
C PRO A 86 -9.98 19.91 5.93
N PRO A 87 -10.30 21.21 5.98
CA PRO A 87 -9.30 22.26 5.92
C PRO A 87 -8.20 22.04 6.97
N GLY A 88 -6.93 22.11 6.54
CA GLY A 88 -5.76 21.94 7.40
C GLY A 88 -5.36 20.49 7.71
N ALA A 89 -6.14 19.49 7.30
CA ALA A 89 -5.76 18.09 7.46
C ALA A 89 -4.75 17.66 6.37
N PHE A 90 -3.75 16.87 6.78
CA PHE A 90 -2.70 16.35 5.90
C PHE A 90 -2.14 15.04 6.45
N ILE A 91 -1.43 14.30 5.59
CA ILE A 91 -0.66 13.10 5.96
C ILE A 91 0.83 13.49 5.89
N PRO A 92 1.55 13.52 7.02
CA PRO A 92 2.98 13.79 7.01
C PRO A 92 3.77 12.54 6.60
N LEU A 93 4.83 12.74 5.83
CA LEU A 93 5.87 11.74 5.59
C LEU A 93 7.09 12.14 6.39
N ILE A 94 7.42 11.37 7.42
CA ILE A 94 8.46 11.71 8.40
C ILE A 94 9.63 10.72 8.31
N PRO A 95 10.87 11.18 8.52
CA PRO A 95 11.99 10.25 8.62
C PRO A 95 11.84 9.46 9.93
N PRO A 96 12.29 8.20 9.96
CA PRO A 96 12.28 7.43 11.19
C PRO A 96 13.27 8.02 12.19
N LEU A 97 13.08 7.69 13.48
CA LEU A 97 13.99 8.11 14.54
C LEU A 97 15.43 7.61 14.26
N PRO A 98 16.48 8.37 14.65
CA PRO A 98 17.87 8.01 14.36
C PRO A 98 18.32 6.63 14.84
N ASN A 99 17.69 6.12 15.92
CA ASN A 99 18.00 4.83 16.53
C ASN A 99 17.08 3.69 16.05
N SER A 100 16.35 3.88 14.95
CA SER A 100 15.48 2.86 14.38
C SER A 100 16.26 1.86 13.53
N SER A 101 15.72 0.66 13.35
CA SER A 101 16.29 -0.38 12.48
C SER A 101 15.99 -0.17 10.98
N HIS A 102 15.45 1.00 10.59
CA HIS A 102 15.07 1.28 9.21
C HIS A 102 16.29 1.67 8.36
N PRO A 103 16.30 1.33 7.06
CA PRO A 103 17.40 1.70 6.18
C PRO A 103 17.48 3.23 5.98
N PRO A 104 18.67 3.79 5.70
CA PRO A 104 18.85 5.22 5.48
C PRO A 104 18.00 5.77 4.33
N GLY A 105 17.24 6.83 4.60
CA GLY A 105 16.30 7.41 3.64
C GLY A 105 14.94 6.72 3.64
N ALA A 106 14.61 5.90 4.63
CA ALA A 106 13.23 5.49 4.83
C ALA A 106 12.34 6.68 5.24
N LEU A 107 11.05 6.64 4.89
CA LEU A 107 10.02 7.54 5.40
C LEU A 107 8.85 6.73 5.98
N LEU A 108 8.23 7.26 7.02
CA LEU A 108 7.07 6.70 7.70
C LEU A 108 5.86 7.61 7.49
N PHE A 109 4.68 7.00 7.37
CA PHE A 109 3.42 7.73 7.44
C PHE A 109 2.32 6.83 7.99
N SER A 110 1.26 7.43 8.49
CA SER A 110 0.08 6.72 8.98
C SER A 110 -1.13 7.10 8.12
N SER A 111 -1.97 6.13 7.81
CA SER A 111 -3.22 6.36 7.09
C SER A 111 -4.35 5.52 7.66
N ARG A 112 -5.58 6.02 7.53
CA ARG A 112 -6.76 5.28 7.92
C ARG A 112 -7.10 4.26 6.84
N THR A 113 -7.15 2.98 7.22
CA THR A 113 -7.47 1.86 6.34
C THR A 113 -8.60 1.03 6.93
N ASN A 114 -9.22 0.19 6.11
CA ASN A 114 -10.13 -0.83 6.60
C ASN A 114 -9.40 -1.81 7.51
N ILE A 115 -10.07 -2.27 8.55
CA ILE A 115 -9.57 -3.37 9.38
C ILE A 115 -9.64 -4.63 8.51
N PRO A 116 -8.49 -5.29 8.21
CA PRO A 116 -8.53 -6.57 7.52
C PRO A 116 -9.41 -7.53 8.33
N PRO A 117 -10.35 -8.26 7.72
CA PRO A 117 -11.00 -9.35 8.43
C PRO A 117 -9.89 -10.24 8.97
N VAL A 118 -9.77 -10.31 10.30
CA VAL A 118 -8.84 -11.22 10.95
C VAL A 118 -9.16 -12.58 10.37
N VAL A 119 -8.28 -13.10 9.54
CA VAL A 119 -8.36 -14.49 9.14
C VAL A 119 -8.17 -15.25 10.44
N ASP A 120 -9.27 -15.76 10.98
CA ASP A 120 -9.35 -16.76 12.05
C ASP A 120 -8.63 -18.04 11.59
N ALA A 121 -7.34 -17.96 11.32
CA ALA A 121 -6.48 -19.07 10.98
C ALA A 121 -6.20 -19.96 12.20
N LEU A 122 -6.70 -19.59 13.39
CA LEU A 122 -6.60 -20.38 14.62
C LEU A 122 -7.95 -20.69 15.30
N ALA A 123 -9.09 -20.13 14.85
CA ALA A 123 -10.40 -20.34 15.51
C ALA A 123 -11.35 -21.31 14.77
N ARG A 124 -10.92 -21.95 13.68
CA ARG A 124 -11.66 -23.06 13.06
C ARG A 124 -11.33 -24.42 13.68
N VAL A 125 -11.47 -24.52 14.99
CA VAL A 125 -11.93 -25.76 15.65
C VAL A 125 -13.23 -25.42 16.39
N SER A 126 -14.16 -24.80 15.68
CA SER A 126 -15.56 -24.82 16.08
C SER A 126 -16.20 -26.00 15.38
N THR A 127 -16.46 -27.03 16.18
CA THR A 127 -17.19 -28.25 15.83
C THR A 127 -18.46 -27.89 15.05
N SER A 128 -18.45 -28.13 13.75
CA SER A 128 -19.67 -28.14 12.95
C SER A 128 -20.53 -29.31 13.42
N THR A 129 -21.33 -29.07 14.46
CA THR A 129 -22.33 -30.01 14.93
C THR A 129 -23.47 -29.96 13.91
N VAL A 130 -23.37 -30.81 12.90
CA VAL A 130 -24.43 -31.07 11.92
C VAL A 130 -25.60 -31.64 12.71
N HIS A 131 -26.61 -30.81 12.97
CA HIS A 131 -27.88 -31.27 13.53
C HIS A 131 -28.87 -31.47 12.39
N SER A 132 -29.02 -32.74 12.00
CA SER A 132 -30.04 -33.18 11.05
C SER A 132 -31.41 -33.11 11.72
N TYR A 133 -32.28 -32.20 11.28
CA TYR A 133 -33.71 -32.28 11.56
C TYR A 133 -34.42 -33.04 10.42
N PRO A 134 -35.46 -33.83 10.74
CA PRO A 134 -36.23 -34.59 9.75
C PRO A 134 -37.09 -33.66 8.88
N PRO A 135 -37.42 -34.07 7.64
CA PRO A 135 -38.22 -33.27 6.72
C PRO A 135 -39.69 -33.25 7.16
N THR A 136 -40.20 -32.06 7.50
CA THR A 136 -41.64 -31.82 7.69
C THR A 136 -42.33 -31.65 6.32
N PRO A 137 -43.49 -32.28 6.08
CA PRO A 137 -44.16 -32.26 4.77
C PRO A 137 -44.67 -30.86 4.37
N PRO A 138 -44.77 -30.56 3.06
CA PRO A 138 -45.21 -29.25 2.59
C PRO A 138 -46.73 -29.05 2.79
N PRO A 139 -47.18 -27.88 3.30
CA PRO A 139 -48.60 -27.53 3.27
C PRO A 139 -49.05 -27.13 1.86
N ALA A 140 -50.31 -27.43 1.56
CA ALA A 140 -50.98 -27.20 0.28
C ALA A 140 -50.93 -25.72 -0.15
N VAL A 141 -50.58 -25.49 -1.42
CA VAL A 141 -50.59 -24.19 -2.07
C VAL A 141 -52.04 -23.77 -2.31
N VAL A 142 -52.58 -22.92 -1.43
CA VAL A 142 -53.82 -22.16 -1.67
C VAL A 142 -53.42 -20.85 -2.35
N VAL A 143 -53.68 -20.75 -3.64
CA VAL A 143 -53.46 -19.54 -4.43
C VAL A 143 -54.57 -18.54 -4.09
N HIS A 144 -54.24 -17.54 -3.26
CA HIS A 144 -55.08 -16.34 -3.12
C HIS A 144 -54.60 -15.26 -4.09
N PRO A 145 -55.50 -14.61 -4.85
CA PRO A 145 -55.15 -13.46 -5.68
C PRO A 145 -54.71 -12.27 -4.79
N PRO A 146 -53.71 -11.48 -5.22
CA PRO A 146 -53.15 -10.42 -4.40
C PRO A 146 -54.14 -9.27 -4.19
N THR A 147 -54.52 -9.04 -2.95
CA THR A 147 -55.23 -7.85 -2.49
C THR A 147 -54.27 -6.65 -2.47
N PRO A 148 -54.70 -5.43 -2.87
CA PRO A 148 -53.85 -4.25 -3.09
C PRO A 148 -53.06 -3.73 -1.87
N ALA A 149 -53.28 -4.25 -0.66
CA ALA A 149 -52.52 -3.89 0.54
C ALA A 149 -51.07 -4.42 0.53
N SER A 150 -50.80 -5.50 -0.20
CA SER A 150 -49.48 -6.16 -0.27
C SER A 150 -48.40 -5.36 -1.00
N ILE A 151 -48.79 -4.36 -1.81
CA ILE A 151 -47.86 -3.47 -2.52
C ILE A 151 -47.34 -2.38 -1.57
N GLN A 152 -48.18 -1.88 -0.65
CA GLN A 152 -47.76 -0.87 0.33
C GLN A 152 -46.75 -1.46 1.33
N THR A 153 -46.95 -2.70 1.77
CA THR A 153 -46.00 -3.37 2.68
C THR A 153 -44.64 -3.63 2.01
N ARG A 154 -44.59 -3.95 0.71
CA ARG A 154 -43.30 -4.05 -0.02
C ARG A 154 -42.63 -2.70 -0.28
N LEU A 155 -43.40 -1.63 -0.43
CA LEU A 155 -42.87 -0.29 -0.61
C LEU A 155 -42.29 0.28 0.71
N GLU A 156 -42.93 0.01 1.85
CA GLU A 156 -42.40 0.33 3.18
C GLU A 156 -41.18 -0.54 3.53
N GLN A 157 -41.19 -1.82 3.16
CA GLN A 157 -40.04 -2.71 3.34
C GLN A 157 -38.84 -2.33 2.45
N ALA A 158 -39.07 -1.69 1.30
CA ALA A 158 -38.01 -1.09 0.48
C ALA A 158 -37.47 0.25 1.05
N GLN A 159 -38.24 0.95 1.89
CA GLN A 159 -37.77 2.14 2.63
C GLN A 159 -36.96 1.77 3.88
N GLY A 160 -37.06 0.54 4.37
CA GLY A 160 -36.22 -0.03 5.42
C GLY A 160 -34.91 -0.65 4.94
N SER A 161 -34.45 -0.30 3.72
CA SER A 161 -33.17 -0.77 3.20
C SER A 161 -32.05 -0.24 4.09
N GLN A 162 -31.56 -1.09 5.00
CA GLN A 162 -30.48 -0.78 5.93
C GLN A 162 -29.32 -0.18 5.14
N ARG A 163 -29.06 1.11 5.34
CA ARG A 163 -27.90 1.77 4.76
C ARG A 163 -26.68 0.92 5.14
N PRO A 164 -25.93 0.36 4.17
CA PRO A 164 -24.80 -0.50 4.50
C PRO A 164 -23.87 0.28 5.42
N GLN A 165 -23.63 -0.26 6.62
CA GLN A 165 -22.70 0.36 7.54
C GLN A 165 -21.32 0.39 6.88
N PRO A 166 -20.59 1.52 6.95
CA PRO A 166 -19.24 1.57 6.44
C PRO A 166 -18.38 0.53 7.17
N PRO A 167 -17.41 -0.11 6.48
CA PRO A 167 -16.52 -1.06 7.11
C PRO A 167 -15.77 -0.40 8.28
N PRO A 168 -15.45 -1.17 9.34
CA PRO A 168 -14.65 -0.64 10.43
C PRO A 168 -13.24 -0.27 9.93
N THR A 169 -12.72 0.86 10.43
CA THR A 169 -11.43 1.41 10.02
C THR A 169 -10.45 1.52 11.18
N GLN A 170 -9.15 1.37 10.91
CA GLN A 170 -8.04 1.60 11.85
C GLN A 170 -6.98 2.53 11.26
N VAL A 171 -6.11 3.07 12.10
CA VAL A 171 -4.88 3.72 11.63
C VAL A 171 -3.84 2.62 11.40
N THR A 172 -3.27 2.58 10.20
CA THR A 172 -2.18 1.68 9.84
C THR A 172 -0.94 2.49 9.50
N ASP A 173 0.20 2.05 10.02
CA ASP A 173 1.50 2.65 9.76
C ASP A 173 2.17 1.98 8.56
N PHE A 174 2.85 2.79 7.77
CA PHE A 174 3.52 2.38 6.54
C PHE A 174 4.96 2.88 6.54
N VAL A 175 5.83 2.09 5.92
CA VAL A 175 7.23 2.44 5.68
C VAL A 175 7.51 2.42 4.18
N LEU A 176 8.11 3.50 3.71
CA LEU A 176 8.78 3.61 2.43
C LEU A 176 10.28 3.38 2.67
N ALA A 177 10.88 2.44 1.96
CA ALA A 177 12.29 2.11 2.12
C ALA A 177 12.98 1.91 0.77
N PRO A 178 14.20 2.46 0.58
CA PRO A 178 14.96 2.23 -0.65
C PRO A 178 15.29 0.74 -0.79
N TYR A 179 15.22 0.24 -2.02
CA TYR A 179 15.59 -1.13 -2.35
C TYR A 179 17.10 -1.19 -2.59
N VAL A 180 17.85 -1.61 -1.58
CA VAL A 180 19.26 -2.00 -1.75
C VAL A 180 19.24 -3.47 -2.14
N GLY A 181 19.11 -3.77 -3.42
CA GLY A 181 19.08 -5.15 -3.89
C GLY A 181 20.37 -5.88 -3.47
N GLU A 182 20.24 -6.94 -2.67
CA GLU A 182 21.23 -8.00 -2.74
C GLU A 182 21.17 -8.59 -4.16
N PRO A 183 22.32 -8.82 -4.82
CA PRO A 183 22.33 -9.46 -6.13
C PRO A 183 21.85 -10.90 -5.97
N VAL A 184 20.57 -11.14 -6.23
CA VAL A 184 20.03 -12.49 -6.43
C VAL A 184 20.74 -13.06 -7.65
N GLN A 185 21.77 -13.87 -7.42
CA GLN A 185 22.38 -14.68 -8.47
C GLN A 185 21.36 -15.72 -8.90
N PRO A 186 20.84 -15.71 -10.15
CA PRO A 186 20.16 -16.87 -10.65
C PRO A 186 21.17 -18.01 -10.72
N ALA A 187 20.93 -19.07 -9.95
CA ALA A 187 21.61 -20.34 -10.14
C ALA A 187 21.39 -20.77 -11.60
N GLN A 188 22.47 -20.83 -12.37
CA GLN A 188 22.54 -21.16 -13.80
C GLN A 188 22.40 -19.98 -14.78
N MET A 189 23.45 -19.15 -14.88
CA MET A 189 23.67 -18.32 -16.08
C MET A 189 25.15 -18.37 -16.51
N TRP A 190 25.36 -18.52 -17.82
CA TRP A 190 26.63 -18.85 -18.47
C TRP A 190 27.70 -17.76 -18.33
N PHE A 191 28.97 -18.18 -18.35
CA PHE A 191 30.18 -17.41 -18.03
C PHE A 191 30.31 -16.02 -18.67
N PHE A 192 29.66 -15.75 -19.81
CA PHE A 192 29.68 -14.43 -20.46
C PHE A 192 28.71 -13.40 -19.84
N GLN A 193 27.70 -13.82 -19.07
CA GLN A 193 26.79 -12.89 -18.36
C GLN A 193 27.38 -12.34 -17.05
N ARG A 194 28.40 -13.00 -16.47
CA ARG A 194 29.10 -12.50 -15.27
C ARG A 194 29.87 -11.21 -15.50
N ALA A 195 30.41 -11.01 -16.71
CA ALA A 195 31.14 -9.78 -17.03
C ALA A 195 30.20 -8.57 -17.18
N TYR A 196 28.98 -8.77 -17.70
CA TYR A 196 27.97 -7.71 -17.80
C TYR A 196 27.31 -7.35 -16.47
N SER A 197 27.25 -8.26 -15.48
CA SER A 197 26.76 -7.95 -14.14
C SER A 197 27.75 -7.12 -13.29
N MET A 198 29.06 -7.22 -13.54
CA MET A 198 30.08 -6.44 -12.82
C MET A 198 30.25 -5.00 -13.36
N ILE A 199 29.84 -4.73 -14.61
CA ILE A 199 29.78 -3.36 -15.14
C ILE A 199 28.48 -2.66 -14.70
N ARG A 200 27.45 -3.43 -14.29
CA ARG A 200 26.20 -2.91 -13.71
C ARG A 200 26.27 -2.66 -12.19
N SER A 201 27.29 -3.15 -11.50
CA SER A 201 27.44 -2.96 -10.05
C SER A 201 27.98 -1.58 -9.66
N SER A 202 28.53 -0.79 -10.60
CA SER A 202 28.83 0.63 -10.34
C SER A 202 27.62 1.55 -10.51
N THR A 203 26.51 1.05 -11.08
CA THR A 203 25.26 1.79 -11.32
C THR A 203 24.23 1.61 -10.20
N ALA A 204 24.54 0.80 -9.17
CA ALA A 204 23.71 0.64 -7.98
C ALA A 204 23.66 1.90 -7.09
N ALA A 205 24.54 2.88 -7.32
CA ALA A 205 24.60 4.11 -6.53
C ALA A 205 23.47 5.12 -6.82
N LEU A 206 22.70 4.93 -7.90
CA LEU A 206 21.66 5.87 -8.33
C LEU A 206 20.31 5.19 -8.63
N SER A 207 20.11 3.93 -8.22
CA SER A 207 18.80 3.32 -8.42
C SER A 207 17.81 3.88 -7.40
N TYR A 208 16.78 4.56 -7.89
CA TYR A 208 15.70 5.08 -7.07
C TYR A 208 14.62 4.03 -6.79
N SER A 209 14.94 2.73 -6.87
CA SER A 209 13.99 1.66 -6.60
C SER A 209 13.63 1.61 -5.11
N PHE A 210 12.37 1.31 -4.78
CA PHE A 210 11.92 1.27 -3.39
C PHE A 210 10.68 0.39 -3.19
N THR A 211 10.37 0.16 -1.92
CA THR A 211 9.16 -0.56 -1.49
C THR A 211 8.36 0.27 -0.51
N LEU A 212 7.04 0.06 -0.52
CA LEU A 212 6.10 0.54 0.48
C LEU A 212 5.48 -0.69 1.14
N SER A 213 5.66 -0.80 2.46
CA SER A 213 5.18 -1.92 3.26
C SER A 213 4.43 -1.44 4.50
N ARG A 214 3.51 -2.26 5.00
CA ARG A 214 2.90 -2.04 6.32
C ARG A 214 3.92 -2.31 7.42
N VAL A 215 3.93 -1.46 8.45
CA VAL A 215 4.65 -1.75 9.68
C VAL A 215 3.83 -2.78 10.46
N GLY A 216 4.43 -3.95 10.74
CA GLY A 216 3.75 -5.02 11.47
C GLY A 216 3.28 -4.50 12.84
N MET A 217 1.97 -4.54 13.07
CA MET A 217 1.40 -4.20 14.38
C MET A 217 1.91 -5.26 15.39
N PRO A 218 2.54 -4.88 16.51
CA PRO A 218 2.78 -5.85 17.58
C PRO A 218 1.41 -6.38 18.03
N PRO A 219 1.25 -7.70 18.26
CA PRO A 219 -0.02 -8.23 18.73
C PRO A 219 -0.36 -7.54 20.06
N SER A 220 -1.43 -6.75 20.08
CA SER A 220 -1.99 -6.24 21.32
C SER A 220 -2.56 -7.42 22.10
N SER A 221 -1.75 -8.05 22.93
CA SER A 221 -2.23 -8.99 23.94
C SER A 221 -3.18 -8.25 24.89
N PRO A 222 -4.43 -8.72 25.09
CA PRO A 222 -5.28 -8.17 26.14
C PRO A 222 -4.60 -8.45 27.49
N SER A 223 -4.28 -7.36 28.18
CA SER A 223 -3.68 -7.38 29.51
C SER A 223 -4.74 -7.75 30.55
N ASP A 224 -4.89 -9.04 30.83
CA ASP A 224 -5.52 -9.48 32.09
C ASP A 224 -4.44 -9.57 33.18
N ALA A 225 -4.46 -8.59 34.06
CA ALA A 225 -3.64 -8.57 35.27
C ALA A 225 -4.25 -9.51 36.32
N ALA A 226 -3.52 -10.55 36.73
CA ALA A 226 -3.66 -11.16 38.05
C ALA A 226 -2.33 -11.80 38.50
N ALA A 227 -1.92 -11.46 39.72
CA ALA A 227 -0.61 -11.66 40.31
C ALA A 227 -0.26 -13.11 40.68
N SER A 228 1.04 -13.46 40.61
CA SER A 228 1.87 -13.84 41.79
C SER A 228 3.32 -14.20 41.40
N PRO A 229 4.33 -13.98 42.28
CA PRO A 229 5.74 -14.19 41.97
C PRO A 229 6.32 -15.49 42.57
N LEU A 230 7.28 -16.13 41.88
CA LEU A 230 8.50 -16.73 42.46
C LEU A 230 9.49 -17.14 41.34
N PRO A 231 10.83 -17.10 41.56
CA PRO A 231 11.83 -17.28 40.51
C PRO A 231 12.33 -18.72 40.42
N SER A 232 12.62 -19.18 39.20
CA SER A 232 13.49 -20.35 38.95
C SER A 232 14.44 -20.01 37.80
N PRO A 233 15.76 -20.24 37.96
CA PRO A 233 16.74 -19.97 36.91
C PRO A 233 17.10 -21.28 36.20
N ALA A 234 16.80 -21.39 34.91
CA ALA A 234 17.57 -22.22 33.96
C ALA A 234 17.03 -22.03 32.54
N ASP A 235 17.90 -21.49 31.69
CA ASP A 235 18.01 -21.70 30.24
C ASP A 235 16.73 -21.98 29.46
N SER A 236 16.20 -20.91 28.87
CA SER A 236 15.44 -21.01 27.63
C SER A 236 15.95 -19.92 26.71
N THR A 237 16.81 -20.33 25.77
CA THR A 237 17.20 -19.55 24.61
C THR A 237 15.93 -19.17 23.85
N VAL A 238 15.48 -17.94 24.06
CA VAL A 238 14.41 -17.33 23.28
C VAL A 238 14.93 -17.25 21.85
N SER A 239 14.50 -18.20 21.03
CA SER A 239 14.62 -18.11 19.58
C SER A 239 13.82 -16.87 19.17
N LEU A 240 14.51 -15.75 18.90
CA LEU A 240 13.93 -14.59 18.25
C LEU A 240 13.39 -15.07 16.90
N ALA A 241 12.10 -15.37 16.85
CA ALA A 241 11.40 -15.55 15.59
C ALA A 241 11.63 -14.27 14.77
N ALA A 242 12.31 -14.42 13.64
CA ALA A 242 12.50 -13.32 12.70
C ALA A 242 11.12 -12.73 12.36
N PRO A 243 10.95 -11.40 12.36
CA PRO A 243 9.68 -10.79 11.99
C PRO A 243 9.34 -11.27 10.58
N VAL A 244 8.18 -11.93 10.43
CA VAL A 244 7.65 -12.32 9.13
C VAL A 244 7.43 -11.02 8.36
N ALA A 245 8.34 -10.71 7.44
CA ALA A 245 8.24 -9.53 6.60
C ALA A 245 6.96 -9.68 5.75
N LEU A 246 6.00 -8.79 5.97
CA LEU A 246 4.82 -8.73 5.12
C LEU A 246 5.28 -8.37 3.69
N PRO A 247 4.68 -8.98 2.65
CA PRO A 247 4.97 -8.60 1.28
C PRO A 247 4.69 -7.09 1.08
N PRO A 248 5.47 -6.41 0.22
CA PRO A 248 5.27 -4.99 -0.03
C PRO A 248 3.94 -4.76 -0.75
N LEU A 249 3.18 -3.77 -0.28
CA LEU A 249 1.96 -3.30 -0.93
C LEU A 249 2.27 -2.69 -2.30
N LEU A 250 3.38 -1.97 -2.39
CA LEU A 250 3.81 -1.31 -3.62
C LEU A 250 5.33 -1.42 -3.77
N THR A 251 5.79 -1.72 -4.98
CA THR A 251 7.21 -1.70 -5.37
C THR A 251 7.40 -0.76 -6.55
N PHE A 252 8.40 0.10 -6.48
CA PHE A 252 8.86 0.91 -7.61
C PHE A 252 10.19 0.37 -8.13
N HIS A 253 10.21 0.05 -9.42
CA HIS A 253 11.41 -0.36 -10.15
C HIS A 253 11.89 0.80 -11.01
N ASP A 254 13.06 1.33 -10.68
CA ASP A 254 13.71 2.35 -11.49
C ASP A 254 14.18 1.74 -12.81
N ARG A 255 13.76 2.36 -13.92
CA ARG A 255 14.12 1.98 -15.29
C ARG A 255 14.79 3.13 -16.03
N THR A 256 15.27 4.14 -15.31
CA THR A 256 15.91 5.32 -15.89
C THR A 256 17.18 4.91 -16.64
N PRO A 257 17.30 5.21 -17.94
CA PRO A 257 18.50 4.92 -18.70
C PRO A 257 19.69 5.75 -18.20
N VAL A 258 20.88 5.14 -18.13
CA VAL A 258 22.11 5.74 -17.56
C VAL A 258 22.49 7.09 -18.20
N MET A 259 22.07 7.34 -19.44
CA MET A 259 22.43 8.54 -20.19
C MET A 259 21.42 9.69 -20.05
N MET A 260 20.27 9.48 -19.41
CA MET A 260 19.27 10.53 -19.25
C MET A 260 19.47 11.25 -17.91
N VAL A 261 20.26 12.30 -17.94
CA VAL A 261 20.36 13.25 -16.82
C VAL A 261 19.03 14.00 -16.74
N SER A 262 18.37 14.00 -15.58
CA SER A 262 17.12 14.71 -15.23
C SER A 262 15.77 14.04 -15.54
N THR A 263 15.70 12.97 -16.33
CA THR A 263 14.43 12.26 -16.54
C THR A 263 14.32 11.04 -15.64
N VAL A 264 13.11 10.76 -15.17
CA VAL A 264 12.80 9.63 -14.31
C VAL A 264 11.82 8.74 -15.03
N THR A 265 12.20 7.47 -15.23
CA THR A 265 11.33 6.45 -15.81
C THR A 265 11.34 5.22 -14.92
N GLY A 266 10.17 4.65 -14.66
CA GLY A 266 10.08 3.47 -13.83
C GLY A 266 8.75 2.74 -13.93
N LEU A 267 8.65 1.63 -13.21
CA LEU A 267 7.46 0.81 -13.11
C LEU A 267 7.02 0.71 -11.65
N ILE A 268 5.80 1.13 -11.36
CA ILE A 268 5.14 0.88 -10.07
C ILE A 268 4.32 -0.40 -10.19
N GLU A 269 4.53 -1.34 -9.28
CA GLU A 269 3.70 -2.52 -9.08
C GLU A 269 2.93 -2.37 -7.77
N VAL A 270 1.62 -2.60 -7.79
CA VAL A 270 0.73 -2.53 -6.61
C VAL A 270 0.01 -3.85 -6.44
N ASP A 271 0.02 -4.41 -5.23
CA ASP A 271 -0.82 -5.57 -4.90
C ASP A 271 -2.29 -5.15 -4.80
N GLN A 272 -3.10 -5.49 -5.82
CA GLN A 272 -4.51 -5.13 -5.85
C GLN A 272 -5.34 -5.85 -4.77
N ALA A 273 -4.90 -7.02 -4.31
CA ALA A 273 -5.61 -7.73 -3.25
C ALA A 273 -5.46 -6.96 -1.93
N GLU A 274 -4.23 -6.52 -1.64
CA GLU A 274 -3.94 -5.73 -0.46
C GLU A 274 -4.52 -4.31 -0.53
N GLU A 275 -4.45 -3.64 -1.69
CA GLU A 275 -5.11 -2.34 -1.91
C GLU A 275 -6.61 -2.41 -1.59
N ARG A 276 -7.32 -3.40 -2.14
CA ARG A 276 -8.76 -3.61 -1.89
C ARG A 276 -9.04 -3.93 -0.43
N LEU A 277 -8.17 -4.71 0.20
CA LEU A 277 -8.26 -5.05 1.61
C LEU A 277 -8.16 -3.81 2.49
N LEU A 278 -7.22 -2.90 2.18
CA LEU A 278 -7.02 -1.65 2.93
C LEU A 278 -8.09 -0.61 2.63
N GLY A 279 -8.80 -0.71 1.50
CA GLY A 279 -9.89 0.19 1.13
C GLY A 279 -9.42 1.60 0.80
N VAL A 280 -8.18 1.73 0.32
CA VAL A 280 -7.60 3.02 -0.08
C VAL A 280 -7.29 2.99 -1.57
N ASP A 281 -7.69 4.03 -2.28
CA ASP A 281 -7.59 4.10 -3.74
C ASP A 281 -6.14 4.06 -4.26
N SER A 282 -5.91 3.40 -5.40
CA SER A 282 -4.65 3.42 -6.16
C SER A 282 -4.03 4.82 -6.25
N SER A 283 -4.84 5.85 -6.52
CA SER A 283 -4.34 7.22 -6.69
C SER A 283 -3.54 7.72 -5.47
N PHE A 284 -3.92 7.30 -4.26
CA PHE A 284 -3.21 7.64 -3.03
C PHE A 284 -1.84 6.96 -3.00
N TRP A 285 -1.80 5.64 -3.23
CA TRP A 285 -0.56 4.87 -3.19
C TRP A 285 0.44 5.35 -4.25
N ILE A 286 -0.04 5.68 -5.45
CA ILE A 286 0.78 6.27 -6.50
C ILE A 286 1.28 7.66 -6.11
N ALA A 287 0.43 8.53 -5.54
CA ALA A 287 0.86 9.85 -5.08
C ALA A 287 1.95 9.76 -4.00
N VAL A 288 1.80 8.86 -3.03
CA VAL A 288 2.81 8.56 -2.01
C VAL A 288 4.13 8.09 -2.65
N ALA A 289 4.05 7.15 -3.60
CA ALA A 289 5.22 6.65 -4.32
C ALA A 289 5.97 7.76 -5.08
N LEU A 290 5.24 8.61 -5.81
CA LEU A 290 5.84 9.73 -6.54
C LEU A 290 6.43 10.80 -5.60
N THR A 291 5.84 10.99 -4.43
CA THR A 291 6.39 11.89 -3.39
C THR A 291 7.73 11.35 -2.89
N TYR A 292 7.78 10.05 -2.61
CA TYR A 292 9.00 9.42 -2.12
C TYR A 292 10.11 9.37 -3.16
N LEU A 293 9.76 9.15 -4.42
CA LEU A 293 10.70 9.16 -5.55
C LEU A 293 11.45 10.51 -5.66
N GLU A 294 10.74 11.62 -5.45
CA GLU A 294 11.35 12.95 -5.41
C GLU A 294 12.18 13.18 -4.15
N PHE A 295 11.72 12.71 -3.00
CA PHE A 295 12.54 12.70 -1.79
C PHE A 295 13.87 11.99 -2.02
N LEU A 296 13.89 10.85 -2.72
CA LEU A 296 15.12 10.14 -3.01
C LEU A 296 16.06 10.92 -3.96
N GLN A 297 15.51 11.71 -4.89
CA GLN A 297 16.30 12.56 -5.80
C GLN A 297 16.97 13.72 -5.07
N GLU A 298 16.29 14.28 -4.07
CA GLU A 298 16.75 15.43 -3.28
C GLU A 298 17.26 15.02 -1.89
N LYS A 299 17.49 13.71 -1.67
CA LYS A 299 17.78 13.13 -0.35
C LYS A 299 18.93 13.84 0.37
N GLU A 300 20.01 14.13 -0.34
CA GLU A 300 21.18 14.80 0.24
C GLU A 300 20.85 16.23 0.72
N SER A 301 20.03 16.98 -0.02
CA SER A 301 19.57 18.31 0.38
C SER A 301 18.72 18.25 1.65
N TYR A 302 17.88 17.22 1.75
CA TYR A 302 17.03 17.01 2.91
C TYR A 302 17.79 16.56 4.15
N LEU A 303 18.78 15.68 3.99
CA LEU A 303 19.65 15.26 5.10
C LEU A 303 20.49 16.43 5.61
N ALA A 304 20.98 17.29 4.72
CA ALA A 304 21.67 18.52 5.11
C ALA A 304 20.76 19.45 5.93
N ALA A 305 19.51 19.64 5.50
CA ALA A 305 18.54 20.48 6.21
C ALA A 305 18.09 19.92 7.57
N LEU A 306 18.20 18.61 7.79
CA LEU A 306 17.94 17.98 9.10
C LEU A 306 19.10 18.15 10.09
N SER A 307 20.30 18.48 9.61
CA SER A 307 21.51 18.62 10.42
C SER A 307 21.81 20.05 10.89
N ASP A 308 21.11 21.04 10.33
CA ASP A 308 21.21 22.47 10.66
C ASP A 308 20.17 22.86 11.75
#